data_AF-A0A954LKZ9-F1
#
_entry.id   AF-A0A954LKZ9-F1
#
_cell.length_a   1.000
_cell.length_b   1.000
_cell.length_c   1.000
_cell.angle_alpha   90.00
_cell.angle_beta   90.00
_cell.angle_gamma   90.00
#
_symmetry.space_group_name_H-M   'P 1'
#
loop_
_entity.id
_entity.type
_entity.pdbx_description
1 polymer ?
#
loop_
_entity_poly.entity_id
_entity_poly.type
_entity_poly.pdbx_seq_one_letter_code
_entity_poly.pdbx_strand_id
1 'polypeptide(L)'
;MTMGTPVVDTLQQRLQEGRCLLMDGALGTELSRRGCTLDPKLWSAAVLLSNPALIREIHTDYIEAGAEWVTANTFRTHRRNLAC
;
A
#
# COMPACT_ATOMS: atom_id res chain seq x y z
N MET A 1 25.27 -25.51 8.67
CA MET A 1 23.82 -25.25 8.57
C MET A 1 23.61 -24.07 7.62
N THR A 2 23.55 -24.34 6.32
CA THR A 2 23.28 -23.33 5.30
C THR A 2 21.79 -23.01 5.33
N MET A 3 21.45 -21.86 5.93
CA MET A 3 20.13 -21.24 5.79
C MET A 3 19.97 -20.89 4.30
N GLY A 4 19.31 -21.76 3.54
CA GLY A 4 19.00 -21.50 2.13
C GLY A 4 18.24 -20.19 2.03
N THR A 5 18.70 -19.31 1.15
CA THR A 5 17.98 -18.09 0.79
C THR A 5 16.55 -18.51 0.45
N PRO A 6 15.50 -17.95 1.08
CA PRO A 6 14.15 -18.29 0.71
C PRO A 6 13.99 -17.93 -0.76
N VAL A 7 13.76 -18.94 -1.60
CA VAL A 7 13.37 -18.74 -2.99
C VAL A 7 11.96 -18.16 -2.93
N VAL A 8 11.88 -16.84 -3.01
CA VAL A 8 10.59 -16.16 -3.09
C VAL A 8 10.06 -16.46 -4.48
N ASP A 9 9.00 -17.28 -4.55
CA ASP A 9 8.31 -17.56 -5.81
C ASP A 9 7.96 -16.24 -6.50
N THR A 10 8.24 -16.14 -7.79
CA THR A 10 7.93 -14.92 -8.56
C THR A 10 6.40 -14.74 -8.65
N LEU A 11 5.94 -13.49 -8.79
CA LEU A 11 4.52 -13.21 -9.04
C LEU A 11 3.98 -14.03 -10.22
N GLN A 12 4.77 -14.13 -11.30
CA GLN A 12 4.40 -14.88 -12.50
C GLN A 12 4.18 -16.37 -12.21
N GLN A 13 5.08 -17.00 -11.45
CA GLN A 13 4.97 -18.41 -11.06
C GLN A 13 3.71 -18.64 -10.21
N ARG A 14 3.46 -17.79 -9.22
CA ARG A 14 2.29 -17.90 -8.33
C ARG A 14 0.98 -17.81 -9.11
N LEU A 15 0.92 -16.95 -10.13
CA LEU A 15 -0.24 -16.84 -11.02
C LEU A 15 -0.40 -18.06 -11.93
N GLN A 16 0.69 -18.61 -12.47
CA GLN A 16 0.67 -19.81 -13.33
C GLN A 16 0.17 -21.05 -12.58
N GLU A 17 0.48 -21.15 -11.29
CA GLU A 17 0.01 -22.23 -10.42
C GLU A 17 -1.46 -22.04 -9.98
N GLY A 18 -2.13 -20.96 -10.39
CA GLY A 18 -3.51 -20.67 -10.02
C GLY A 18 -3.70 -20.27 -8.57
N ARG A 19 -2.64 -19.81 -7.88
CA ARG A 19 -2.76 -19.32 -6.50
C ARG A 19 -3.56 -18.02 -6.49
N CYS A 20 -4.54 -17.93 -5.58
CA CYS A 20 -5.20 -16.66 -5.27
C CYS A 20 -4.22 -15.78 -4.48
N LEU A 21 -4.10 -14.50 -4.86
CA LEU A 21 -3.24 -13.52 -4.18
C LEU A 21 -4.11 -12.51 -3.48
N LEU A 22 -3.89 -12.31 -2.18
CA LEU A 22 -4.63 -11.30 -1.42
C LEU A 22 -3.99 -9.92 -1.60
N MET A 23 -4.78 -8.96 -2.08
CA MET A 23 -4.38 -7.57 -2.21
C MET A 23 -4.70 -6.76 -0.96
N ASP A 24 -4.00 -5.64 -0.78
CA ASP A 24 -4.34 -4.64 0.22
C ASP A 24 -5.69 -3.95 -0.05
N GLY A 25 -6.18 -3.24 0.97
CA GLY A 25 -7.48 -2.58 0.93
C GLY A 25 -7.39 -1.07 0.72
N ALA A 26 -8.50 -0.40 1.03
CA ALA A 26 -8.64 1.04 0.83
C ALA A 26 -7.83 1.85 1.85
N LEU A 27 -6.80 2.55 1.37
CA LEU A 27 -5.98 3.47 2.18
C LEU A 27 -6.78 4.67 2.73
N GLY A 28 -7.65 5.27 1.90
CA GLY A 28 -8.44 6.46 2.30
C GLY A 28 -9.38 6.18 3.48
N THR A 29 -10.04 5.03 3.47
CA THR A 29 -10.90 4.58 4.58
C THR A 29 -10.11 4.42 5.87
N GLU A 30 -8.92 3.82 5.78
CA GLU A 30 -8.02 3.60 6.91
C GLU A 30 -7.43 4.91 7.46
N LEU A 31 -7.14 5.87 6.59
CA LEU A 31 -6.76 7.23 6.99
C LEU A 31 -7.88 7.95 7.76
N SER A 32 -9.11 7.91 7.23
CA SER A 32 -10.27 8.49 7.92
C SER A 32 -10.53 7.80 9.27
N ARG A 33 -10.41 6.47 9.35
CA ARG A 33 -10.56 5.70 10.60
C ARG A 33 -9.55 6.10 11.67
N ARG A 34 -8.32 6.45 11.28
CA ARG A 34 -7.26 6.94 12.17
C ARG A 34 -7.35 8.45 12.47
N GLY A 35 -8.47 9.09 12.11
CA GLY A 35 -8.72 10.50 12.40
C GLY A 35 -8.00 11.49 11.49
N CYS A 36 -7.45 11.04 10.35
CA CYS A 36 -6.81 11.94 9.40
C CYS A 36 -7.86 12.79 8.68
N THR A 37 -7.69 14.12 8.74
CA THR A 37 -8.50 15.03 7.93
C THR A 37 -7.97 15.00 6.50
N LEU A 38 -8.75 14.42 5.60
CA LEU A 38 -8.37 14.21 4.21
C LEU A 38 -8.61 15.46 3.37
N ASP A 39 -7.58 15.93 2.67
CA ASP A 39 -7.74 16.97 1.64
C ASP A 39 -8.63 16.45 0.50
N PRO A 40 -9.74 17.12 0.14
CA PRO A 40 -10.67 16.62 -0.88
C PRO A 40 -10.02 16.38 -2.26
N LYS A 41 -8.95 17.10 -2.59
CA LYS A 41 -8.22 16.98 -3.86
C LYS A 41 -7.01 16.09 -3.77
N LEU A 42 -6.30 16.08 -2.65
CA LEU A 42 -4.99 15.46 -2.45
C LEU A 42 -4.95 14.49 -1.26
N TRP A 43 -6.09 13.94 -0.82
CA TRP A 43 -6.24 13.13 0.39
C TRP A 43 -5.12 12.10 0.62
N SER A 44 -4.68 11.38 -0.41
CA SER A 44 -3.60 10.40 -0.34
C SER A 44 -2.21 11.04 -0.45
N ALA A 45 -2.07 11.98 -1.38
CA ALA A 45 -0.80 12.59 -1.76
C ALA A 45 -0.28 13.58 -0.70
N ALA A 46 -1.17 14.35 -0.08
CA ALA A 46 -0.82 15.29 0.98
C ALA A 46 -0.28 14.55 2.22
N VAL A 47 -0.85 13.39 2.56
CA VAL A 47 -0.43 12.60 3.73
C VAL A 47 0.96 11.99 3.53
N LEU A 48 1.39 11.71 2.29
CA LEU A 48 2.79 11.31 2.03
C LEU A 48 3.80 12.37 2.48
N LEU A 49 3.43 13.65 2.39
CA LEU A 49 4.29 14.77 2.79
C LEU A 49 4.14 15.10 4.28
N SER A 50 2.92 15.07 4.80
CA SER A 50 2.64 15.49 6.18
C SER A 50 2.83 14.38 7.21
N ASN A 51 2.52 13.13 6.88
CA ASN A 51 2.62 11.99 7.79
C ASN A 51 2.89 10.66 7.06
N PRO A 52 4.10 10.45 6.52
CA PRO A 52 4.47 9.21 5.83
C PRO A 52 4.49 7.98 6.77
N ALA A 53 4.67 8.19 8.08
CA ALA A 53 4.63 7.10 9.06
C ALA A 53 3.25 6.45 9.13
N LEU A 54 2.18 7.25 9.10
CA LEU A 54 0.80 6.76 9.08
C LEU A 54 0.50 5.91 7.83
N ILE A 55 1.03 6.29 6.67
CA ILE A 55 0.91 5.48 5.44
C ILE A 55 1.60 4.13 5.61
N ARG A 56 2.80 4.13 6.19
CA ARG A 56 3.54 2.90 6.47
C ARG A 56 2.78 1.99 7.41
N GLU A 57 2.24 2.54 8.50
CA GLU A 57 1.44 1.79 9.48
C GLU A 57 0.25 1.10 8.81
N ILE A 58 -0.52 1.82 7.97
CA ILE A 58 -1.66 1.24 7.24
C ILE A 58 -1.21 0.09 6.33
N HIS A 59 -0.09 0.25 5.59
CA HIS A 59 0.42 -0.83 4.76
C HIS A 59 0.92 -2.02 5.59
N THR A 60 1.54 -1.77 6.75
CA THR A 60 1.93 -2.81 7.70
C THR A 60 0.71 -3.58 8.19
N ASP A 61 -0.37 -2.90 8.56
CA ASP A 61 -1.61 -3.54 9.02
C ASP A 61 -2.23 -4.43 7.93
N TYR A 62 -2.16 -4.03 6.66
CA TYR A 62 -2.60 -4.89 5.56
C TYR A 62 -1.71 -6.12 5.39
N ILE A 63 -0.39 -5.98 5.52
CA ILE A 63 0.55 -7.12 5.48
C ILE A 63 0.26 -8.08 6.64
N GLU A 64 0.06 -7.56 7.85
CA GLU A 64 -0.28 -8.35 9.04
C GLU A 64 -1.64 -9.04 8.92
N ALA A 65 -2.60 -8.44 8.21
CA ALA A 65 -3.88 -9.06 7.84
C ALA A 65 -3.76 -10.13 6.74
N GLY A 66 -2.57 -10.32 6.16
CA GLY A 66 -2.28 -11.35 5.16
C GLY A 66 -2.23 -10.84 3.72
N ALA A 67 -2.19 -9.52 3.49
CA ALA A 67 -1.99 -8.99 2.14
C ALA A 67 -0.60 -9.38 1.60
N GLU A 68 -0.61 -9.98 0.42
CA GLU A 68 0.59 -10.45 -0.28
C GLU A 68 0.98 -9.48 -1.40
N TRP A 69 0.07 -8.58 -1.75
CA TRP A 69 0.26 -7.51 -2.71
C TRP A 69 -0.18 -6.18 -2.10
N VAL A 70 0.78 -5.28 -1.92
CA VAL A 70 0.54 -3.89 -1.48
C VAL A 70 0.60 -2.94 -2.67
N THR A 71 -0.38 -2.06 -2.80
CA THR A 71 -0.42 -1.03 -3.84
C THR A 71 0.32 0.22 -3.37
N ALA A 72 1.12 0.81 -4.26
CA ALA A 72 1.81 2.05 -3.94
C ALA A 72 0.80 3.20 -3.80
N ASN A 73 0.99 4.06 -2.79
CA ASN A 73 0.14 5.24 -2.57
C ASN A 73 0.39 6.38 -3.59
N THR A 74 0.31 6.09 -4.89
CA THR A 74 0.61 7.04 -5.98
C THR A 74 -0.65 7.62 -6.62
N PHE A 75 -1.82 7.37 -6.04
CA PHE A 75 -3.05 8.00 -6.50
C PHE A 75 -2.95 9.52 -6.34
N ARG A 76 -3.22 10.24 -7.44
CA ARG A 76 -3.19 11.72 -7.51
C ARG A 76 -1.83 12.38 -7.25
N THR A 77 -0.72 11.66 -7.38
CA THR A 77 0.64 12.23 -7.28
C THR A 77 1.21 12.77 -8.60
N HIS A 78 0.41 12.82 -9.67
CA HIS A 78 0.87 13.29 -10.97
C HIS A 78 0.91 14.83 -11.06
N ARG A 79 1.81 15.37 -11.89
CA ARG A 79 2.10 16.81 -12.00
C ARG A 79 0.87 17.71 -12.05
N ARG A 80 -0.17 17.34 -12.80
CA ARG A 80 -1.41 18.14 -12.94
C ARG A 80 -2.13 18.37 -11.61
N ASN A 81 -2.07 17.41 -10.70
CA ASN A 81 -2.72 17.52 -9.39
C ASN A 81 -1.86 18.27 -8.37
N LEU A 82 -0.54 18.25 -8.53
CA LEU A 82 0.40 18.90 -7.60
C LEU A 82 0.75 20.34 -7.98
N ALA A 83 0.54 20.76 -9.23
CA ALA A 83 0.92 22.07 -9.75
C ALA A 83 -0.11 23.19 -9.49
N CYS A 84 -0.81 23.15 -8.34
CA CYS A 84 -1.74 24.20 -7.94
C CYS A 84 -1.04 25.32 -7.17
#